data_AF-A0AAV2ZP33-F1
#
_entry.id   AF-A0AAV2ZP33-F1
#
_cell.length_a   1.000
_cell.length_b   1.000
_cell.length_c   1.000
_cell.angle_alpha   90.00
_cell.angle_beta   90.00
_cell.angle_gamma   90.00
#
_symmetry.space_group_name_H-M   'P 1'
#
loop_
_entity.id
_entity.type
_entity.pdbx_description
1 polymer ?
#
loop_
_entity_poly.entity_id
_entity_poly.type
_entity_poly.pdbx_seq_one_letter_code
_entity_poly.pdbx_strand_id
1 'polypeptide(L)'
;MAQDSAPCTIRAPVPLQLGDGKSELGRPGVYVIDVTFPKPLIVNEISFKNFYTAFLTVRIQQRSSTHPRNKRWRTCVRDLQLMPNPHTEDSAQEYVSLHENQMLCATDHVISMRLFLRQPSPVWTTFSIEDLQINPNGRQRPQKGFSWWLNHLPPKEQLRSLSKSLPNPERVSSEVQQMWVLTEVMRSNQSSASVGRFDVDGCYDMNLLSYT
;
A
#
# COMPACT_ATOMS: atom_id res chain seq x y z
N MET A 1 -20.43 -5.24 -3.48
CA MET A 1 -20.97 -4.74 -2.20
C MET A 1 -20.44 -3.33 -2.03
N ALA A 2 -21.31 -2.33 -1.85
CA ALA A 2 -20.87 -0.95 -1.67
C ALA A 2 -20.17 -0.84 -0.31
N GLN A 3 -18.90 -0.45 -0.32
CA GLN A 3 -18.12 -0.23 0.89
C GLN A 3 -18.57 1.12 1.46
N ASP A 4 -19.18 1.13 2.64
CA ASP A 4 -19.68 2.38 3.25
C ASP A 4 -18.51 3.30 3.61
N SER A 5 -18.38 4.41 2.87
CA SER A 5 -17.41 5.47 3.16
C SER A 5 -17.82 6.22 4.44
N ALA A 6 -16.85 6.60 5.27
CA ALA A 6 -17.12 7.31 6.51
C ALA A 6 -17.62 8.73 6.24
N PRO A 7 -18.63 9.22 6.99
CA PRO A 7 -19.03 10.61 6.93
C PRO A 7 -17.87 11.49 7.41
N CYS A 8 -17.40 12.40 6.56
CA CYS A 8 -16.32 13.32 6.87
C CYS A 8 -16.55 14.69 6.22
N THR A 9 -15.89 15.71 6.73
CA THR A 9 -15.86 17.04 6.13
C THR A 9 -14.47 17.29 5.56
N ILE A 10 -14.40 17.48 4.25
CA ILE A 10 -13.16 17.77 3.51
C ILE A 10 -13.10 19.27 3.26
N ARG A 11 -12.02 19.92 3.70
CA ARG A 11 -11.78 21.34 3.42
C ARG A 11 -11.13 21.52 2.06
N ALA A 12 -11.32 22.69 1.46
CA ALA A 12 -10.65 23.05 0.22
C ALA A 12 -9.11 23.02 0.37
N PRO A 13 -8.36 22.67 -0.70
CA PRO A 13 -6.90 22.72 -0.68
C PRO A 13 -6.37 24.12 -0.36
N VAL A 14 -5.51 24.22 0.65
CA VAL A 14 -4.88 25.49 1.07
C VAL A 14 -3.40 25.47 0.67
N PRO A 15 -2.89 26.48 -0.07
CA PRO A 15 -1.47 26.53 -0.43
C PRO A 15 -0.60 26.76 0.80
N LEU A 16 0.47 25.98 0.96
CA LEU A 16 1.51 26.26 1.94
C LEU A 16 2.58 27.15 1.30
N GLN A 17 2.65 28.40 1.75
CA GLN A 17 3.71 29.31 1.38
C GLN A 17 4.80 29.29 2.46
N LEU A 18 6.04 29.01 2.05
CA LEU A 18 7.23 29.13 2.89
C LEU A 18 7.91 30.45 2.52
N GLY A 19 7.53 31.55 3.18
CA GLY A 19 8.12 32.86 2.94
C GLY A 19 7.40 33.98 3.69
N ASP A 20 8.13 35.05 4.00
CA ASP A 20 7.53 36.30 4.46
C ASP A 20 6.67 36.86 3.31
N GLY A 21 5.47 37.37 3.60
CA GLY A 21 4.39 37.65 2.64
C GLY A 21 4.65 38.74 1.58
N LYS A 22 5.92 38.99 1.23
CA LYS A 22 6.40 40.00 0.28
C LYS A 22 7.02 39.42 -1.00
N SER A 23 7.10 38.10 -1.15
CA SER A 23 7.62 37.45 -2.37
C SER A 23 6.49 36.80 -3.18
N GLU A 24 5.65 37.62 -3.81
CA GLU A 24 4.45 37.24 -4.58
C GLU A 24 4.73 36.52 -5.92
N LEU A 25 5.81 35.75 -6.07
CA LEU A 25 6.15 35.13 -7.36
C LEU A 25 6.33 33.61 -7.31
N GLY A 26 6.22 32.99 -6.12
CA GLY A 26 6.31 31.54 -5.98
C GLY A 26 4.95 30.86 -6.12
N ARG A 27 4.74 30.09 -7.19
CA ARG A 27 3.60 29.15 -7.25
C ARG A 27 3.76 28.14 -6.10
N PRO A 28 2.70 27.85 -5.32
CA PRO A 28 2.80 26.94 -4.21
C PRO A 28 3.02 25.51 -4.72
N GLY A 29 4.22 24.97 -4.54
CA GLY A 29 4.53 23.57 -4.84
C GLY A 29 3.93 22.59 -3.84
N VAL A 30 3.19 23.09 -2.83
CA VAL A 30 2.55 22.28 -1.78
C VAL A 30 1.15 22.80 -1.45
N TYR A 31 0.16 21.92 -1.47
CA TYR A 31 -1.19 22.16 -0.97
C TYR A 31 -1.50 21.26 0.23
N VAL A 32 -2.38 21.74 1.11
CA VAL A 32 -2.87 21.00 2.27
C VAL A 32 -4.37 20.84 2.24
N ILE A 33 -4.84 19.61 2.38
CA ILE A 33 -6.25 19.28 2.56
C ILE A 33 -6.44 18.78 3.99
N ASP A 34 -7.34 19.43 4.73
CA ASP A 34 -7.75 19.02 6.06
C ASP A 34 -9.09 18.28 6.00
N VAL A 35 -9.13 17.11 6.63
CA VAL A 35 -10.32 16.27 6.76
C VAL A 35 -10.64 16.10 8.23
N THR A 36 -11.90 16.33 8.59
CA THR A 36 -12.38 16.18 9.97
C THR A 36 -13.49 15.14 10.04
N PHE A 37 -13.45 14.30 11.07
CA PHE A 37 -14.46 13.27 11.29
C PHE A 37 -15.38 13.67 12.45
N PRO A 38 -16.72 13.48 12.32
CA PRO A 38 -17.67 13.82 13.38
C PRO A 38 -17.50 12.93 14.61
N LYS A 39 -17.04 11.68 14.42
CA LYS A 39 -16.73 10.72 15.47
C LYS A 39 -15.35 10.12 15.22
N PRO A 40 -14.58 9.80 16.28
CA PRO A 40 -13.34 9.05 16.13
C PRO A 40 -13.60 7.72 15.44
N LEU A 41 -12.78 7.37 14.45
CA LEU A 41 -12.92 6.12 13.70
C LEU A 41 -11.58 5.40 13.53
N ILE A 42 -11.65 4.15 13.07
CA ILE A 42 -10.48 3.37 12.66
C ILE A 42 -10.39 3.44 11.14
N VAL A 43 -9.34 4.06 10.60
CA VAL A 43 -9.15 4.17 9.14
C VAL A 43 -8.58 2.84 8.61
N ASN A 44 -9.30 2.16 7.72
CA ASN A 44 -8.82 0.93 7.10
C ASN A 44 -8.20 1.20 5.74
N GLU A 45 -8.83 2.07 4.96
CA GLU A 45 -8.41 2.39 3.61
C GLU A 45 -8.69 3.87 3.31
N ILE A 46 -7.78 4.49 2.58
CA ILE A 46 -7.94 5.83 2.01
C ILE A 46 -7.85 5.67 0.51
N SER A 47 -8.93 6.01 -0.21
CA SER A 47 -8.95 5.97 -1.66
C SER A 47 -9.20 7.35 -2.24
N PHE A 48 -8.57 7.66 -3.36
CA PHE A 48 -8.74 8.92 -4.07
C PHE A 48 -8.28 8.76 -5.52
N LYS A 49 -8.69 9.67 -6.38
CA LYS A 49 -8.14 9.83 -7.73
C LYS A 49 -7.04 10.88 -7.69
N ASN A 50 -5.86 10.56 -8.21
CA ASN A 50 -4.81 11.55 -8.34
C ASN A 50 -5.23 12.66 -9.32
N PHE A 51 -4.80 13.89 -9.08
CA PHE A 51 -4.94 14.98 -10.03
C PHE A 51 -3.61 15.76 -10.07
N TYR A 52 -2.64 15.20 -10.79
CA TYR A 52 -1.30 15.78 -10.99
C TYR A 52 -0.51 16.02 -9.68
N THR A 53 -0.81 15.31 -8.59
CA THR A 53 0.02 15.34 -7.38
C THR A 53 1.17 14.34 -7.54
N ALA A 54 2.41 14.78 -7.34
CA ALA A 54 3.57 13.89 -7.46
C ALA A 54 3.86 13.12 -6.17
N PHE A 55 3.74 13.80 -5.02
CA PHE A 55 4.00 13.20 -3.71
C PHE A 55 2.89 13.50 -2.71
N LEU A 56 2.53 12.50 -1.92
CA LEU A 56 1.53 12.60 -0.87
C LEU A 56 2.13 12.23 0.49
N THR A 57 1.99 13.13 1.46
CA THR A 57 2.19 12.81 2.88
C THR A 57 0.85 12.90 3.60
N VAL A 58 0.49 11.88 4.37
CA VAL A 58 -0.73 11.86 5.18
C VAL A 58 -0.37 11.85 6.65
N ARG A 59 -0.95 12.78 7.40
CA ARG A 59 -0.88 12.83 8.86
C ARG A 59 -2.26 12.65 9.45
N ILE A 60 -2.34 11.88 10.52
CA ILE A 60 -3.57 11.67 11.29
C ILE A 60 -3.42 12.29 12.68
N GLN A 61 -4.49 12.88 13.18
CA GLN A 61 -4.62 13.28 14.57
C GLN A 61 -5.43 12.22 15.30
N GLN A 62 -4.84 11.67 16.35
CA GLN A 62 -5.47 10.64 17.17
C GLN A 62 -5.72 11.13 18.58
N ARG A 63 -6.81 10.64 19.17
CA ARG A 63 -7.08 10.79 20.60
C ARG A 63 -6.40 9.65 21.36
N SER A 64 -5.65 9.98 22.41
CA SER A 64 -5.08 8.93 23.27
C SER A 64 -6.18 8.16 23.99
N SER A 65 -6.11 6.83 23.95
CA SER A 65 -7.04 5.94 24.67
C SER A 65 -6.96 6.13 26.19
N THR A 66 -5.77 6.37 26.73
CA THR A 66 -5.56 6.56 28.17
C THR A 66 -5.91 7.97 28.65
N HIS A 67 -5.78 8.98 27.77
CA HIS A 67 -6.00 10.38 28.11
C HIS A 67 -6.80 11.08 26.99
N PRO A 68 -8.15 11.06 27.04
CA PRO A 68 -9.01 11.55 25.96
C PRO A 68 -8.83 13.04 25.58
N ARG A 69 -8.23 13.84 26.47
CA ARG A 69 -7.90 15.26 26.21
C ARG A 69 -6.62 15.43 25.40
N ASN A 70 -5.74 14.42 25.37
CA ASN A 70 -4.48 14.49 24.65
C ASN A 70 -4.68 14.06 23.19
N LYS A 71 -4.40 15.00 22.28
CA LYS A 71 -4.46 14.80 20.83
C LYS A 71 -3.06 14.87 20.27
N ARG A 72 -2.66 13.86 19.50
CA ARG A 72 -1.32 13.81 18.89
C ARG A 72 -1.41 13.61 17.39
N TRP A 73 -0.62 14.38 16.66
CA TRP A 73 -0.41 14.18 15.22
C TRP A 73 0.65 13.11 14.99
N ARG A 74 0.35 12.17 14.08
CA ARG A 74 1.27 11.14 13.60
C ARG A 74 1.29 11.13 12.09
N THR A 75 2.43 10.81 11.50
CA THR A 75 2.54 10.59 10.05
C THR A 75 2.19 9.14 9.77
N CYS A 76 1.10 8.89 9.04
CA CYS A 76 0.69 7.55 8.64
C CYS A 76 1.22 7.19 7.25
N VAL A 77 1.43 8.16 6.37
CA VAL A 77 2.05 7.97 5.05
C VAL A 77 3.03 9.11 4.85
N ARG A 78 4.24 8.80 4.40
CA ARG A 78 5.29 9.80 4.17
C ARG A 78 5.77 9.71 2.73
N ASP A 79 5.72 10.86 2.05
CA ASP A 79 6.26 11.09 0.71
C ASP A 79 5.95 9.95 -0.28
N LEU A 80 4.72 9.45 -0.24
CA LEU A 80 4.23 8.46 -1.18
C LEU A 80 4.32 9.05 -2.58
N GLN A 81 5.09 8.40 -3.44
CA GLN A 81 5.21 8.77 -4.84
C GLN A 81 3.95 8.32 -5.59
N LEU A 82 3.23 9.28 -6.13
CA LEU A 82 2.04 9.07 -6.96
C LEU A 82 2.35 9.20 -8.46
N MET A 83 3.42 9.92 -8.81
CA MET A 83 3.91 10.05 -10.18
C MET A 83 5.36 9.57 -10.25
N PRO A 84 5.68 8.54 -11.06
CA PRO A 84 7.05 8.06 -11.24
C PRO A 84 8.00 9.18 -11.70
N ASN A 85 7.51 10.04 -12.59
CA ASN A 85 8.19 11.26 -13.00
C ASN A 85 7.25 12.46 -12.82
N PRO A 86 7.55 13.39 -11.90
CA PRO A 86 6.72 14.58 -11.66
C PRO A 86 6.52 15.50 -12.87
N HIS A 87 7.34 15.38 -13.92
CA HIS A 87 7.27 16.23 -15.11
C HIS A 87 6.43 15.63 -16.25
N THR A 88 5.89 14.43 -16.09
CA THR A 88 5.08 13.73 -17.10
C THR A 88 3.69 13.43 -16.58
N GLU A 89 2.74 13.06 -17.44
CA GLU A 89 1.35 12.75 -17.04
C GLU A 89 1.16 11.33 -16.50
N ASP A 90 2.22 10.52 -16.45
CA ASP A 90 2.14 9.14 -16.00
C ASP A 90 1.64 9.03 -14.55
N SER A 91 0.62 8.19 -14.33
CA SER A 91 -0.15 8.07 -13.08
C SER A 91 -0.76 9.36 -12.51
N ALA A 92 -0.80 10.47 -13.28
CA ALA A 92 -1.31 11.75 -12.80
C ALA A 92 -2.83 11.75 -12.51
N GLN A 93 -3.57 10.79 -13.09
CA GLN A 93 -5.03 10.66 -12.95
C GLN A 93 -5.49 9.27 -12.50
N GLU A 94 -4.57 8.49 -11.92
CA GLU A 94 -4.86 7.12 -11.49
C GLU A 94 -5.61 7.10 -10.14
N TYR A 95 -6.46 6.09 -9.95
CA TYR A 95 -7.07 5.81 -8.64
C TYR A 95 -6.09 5.08 -7.74
N VAL A 96 -5.91 5.60 -6.53
CA VAL A 96 -4.97 5.07 -5.55
C VAL A 96 -5.73 4.68 -4.29
N SER A 97 -5.50 3.46 -3.81
CA SER A 97 -6.01 2.94 -2.54
C SER A 97 -4.86 2.63 -1.58
N LEU A 98 -4.91 3.26 -0.40
CA LEU A 98 -3.94 3.08 0.67
C LEU A 98 -4.56 2.27 1.79
N HIS A 99 -4.11 1.04 1.96
CA HIS A 99 -4.59 0.13 2.98
C HIS A 99 -3.79 0.24 4.28
N GLU A 100 -4.38 -0.20 5.40
CA GLU A 100 -3.78 -0.15 6.74
C GLU A 100 -2.35 -0.75 6.78
N ASN A 101 -2.08 -1.80 6.02
CA ASN A 101 -0.76 -2.45 5.95
C ASN A 101 0.34 -1.57 5.34
N GLN A 102 -0.02 -0.55 4.56
CA GLN A 102 0.91 0.43 3.98
C GLN A 102 1.15 1.62 4.90
N MET A 103 0.45 1.71 6.03
CA MET A 103 0.51 2.85 6.94
C MET A 103 1.58 2.67 8.02
N LEU A 104 2.33 3.74 8.28
CA LEU A 104 3.46 3.79 9.23
C LEU A 104 3.03 3.81 10.71
N CYS A 105 1.74 4.00 11.00
CA CYS A 105 1.23 4.02 12.36
C CYS A 105 -0.17 3.40 12.44
N ALA A 106 -0.52 2.91 13.63
CA ALA A 106 -1.87 2.46 13.91
C ALA A 106 -2.87 3.59 13.63
N THR A 107 -4.00 3.25 13.01
CA THR A 107 -5.02 4.18 12.54
C THR A 107 -6.28 4.16 13.39
N ASP A 108 -6.15 3.85 14.68
CA ASP A 108 -7.24 3.83 15.64
C ASP A 108 -7.55 5.24 16.18
N HIS A 109 -8.82 5.47 16.56
CA HIS A 109 -9.26 6.72 17.20
C HIS A 109 -8.88 8.00 16.45
N VAL A 110 -8.93 7.96 15.12
CA VAL A 110 -8.60 9.10 14.24
C VAL A 110 -9.73 10.11 14.30
N ILE A 111 -9.41 11.36 14.63
CA ILE A 111 -10.35 12.47 14.73
C ILE A 111 -10.19 13.48 13.60
N SER A 112 -9.01 13.55 13.00
CA SER A 112 -8.72 14.43 11.87
C SER A 112 -7.58 13.85 11.03
N MET A 113 -7.52 14.23 9.77
CA MET A 113 -6.48 13.86 8.83
C MET A 113 -6.04 15.11 8.07
N ARG A 114 -4.75 15.17 7.74
CA ARG A 114 -4.14 16.23 6.96
C ARG A 114 -3.31 15.62 5.85
N LEU A 115 -3.66 15.96 4.61
CA LEU A 115 -2.97 15.51 3.40
C LEU A 115 -2.10 16.67 2.91
N PHE A 116 -0.82 16.40 2.71
CA PHE A 116 0.15 17.32 2.13
C PHE A 116 0.42 16.83 0.71
N LEU A 117 -0.09 17.57 -0.26
CA LEU A 117 0.09 17.32 -1.67
C LEU A 117 1.29 18.11 -2.14
N ARG A 118 2.25 17.49 -2.83
CA ARG A 118 3.39 18.21 -3.39
C ARG A 118 3.54 17.94 -4.87
N GLN A 119 3.88 18.99 -5.60
CA GLN A 119 4.20 18.93 -7.01
C GLN A 119 5.44 19.80 -7.28
N PRO A 120 6.63 19.20 -7.43
CA PRO A 120 7.87 19.95 -7.68
C PRO A 120 7.99 20.45 -9.12
N SER A 121 7.24 19.87 -10.08
CA SER A 121 7.30 20.30 -11.47
C SER A 121 6.60 21.66 -11.66
N PRO A 122 7.25 22.64 -12.31
CA PRO A 122 6.65 23.94 -12.58
C PRO A 122 5.58 23.91 -13.70
N VAL A 123 5.52 22.79 -14.44
CA VAL A 123 4.59 22.59 -15.56
C VAL A 123 3.14 22.53 -15.08
N TRP A 124 2.91 21.91 -13.92
CA TRP A 124 1.57 21.73 -13.38
C TRP A 124 1.15 22.95 -12.54
N THR A 125 0.31 23.80 -13.12
CA THR A 125 -0.22 24.99 -12.45
C THR A 125 -1.27 24.66 -11.40
N THR A 126 -1.98 23.55 -11.60
CA THR A 126 -3.08 23.10 -10.74
C THR A 126 -2.86 21.62 -10.46
N PHE A 127 -2.83 21.26 -9.18
CA PHE A 127 -2.76 19.87 -8.76
C PHE A 127 -3.54 19.69 -7.46
N SER A 128 -4.12 18.51 -7.29
CA SER A 128 -4.94 18.14 -6.15
C SER A 128 -5.10 16.61 -6.11
N ILE A 129 -6.08 16.16 -5.35
CA ILE A 129 -6.71 14.84 -5.46
C ILE A 129 -8.22 15.04 -5.61
N GLU A 130 -8.88 14.08 -6.24
CA GLU A 130 -10.34 14.02 -6.45
C GLU A 130 -10.91 12.76 -5.78
N ASP A 131 -12.23 12.69 -5.64
CA ASP A 131 -12.95 11.50 -5.14
C ASP A 131 -12.39 10.90 -3.84
N LEU A 132 -11.92 11.75 -2.91
CA LEU A 132 -11.36 11.29 -1.64
C LEU A 132 -12.43 10.58 -0.80
N GLN A 133 -12.16 9.32 -0.49
CA GLN A 133 -12.99 8.46 0.35
C GLN A 133 -12.15 7.88 1.49
N ILE A 134 -12.75 7.82 2.68
CA ILE A 134 -12.13 7.24 3.87
C ILE A 134 -13.00 6.07 4.30
N ASN A 135 -12.51 4.85 4.06
CA ASN A 135 -13.21 3.63 4.41
C ASN A 135 -12.81 3.21 5.82
N PRO A 136 -13.75 3.21 6.79
CA PRO A 136 -13.45 2.77 8.13
C PRO A 136 -13.32 1.24 8.16
N ASN A 137 -12.63 0.71 9.18
CA ASN A 137 -12.67 -0.73 9.43
C ASN A 137 -14.06 -1.09 9.96
N GLY A 138 -14.92 -1.65 9.09
CA GLY A 138 -16.27 -2.14 9.45
C GLY A 138 -16.25 -3.35 10.39
N ARG A 139 -15.08 -3.95 10.63
CA ARG A 139 -14.90 -4.91 11.72
C ARG A 139 -14.67 -4.12 12.99
N GLN A 140 -15.64 -4.15 13.90
CA GLN A 140 -15.30 -4.14 15.32
C GLN A 140 -14.18 -5.18 15.49
N ARG A 141 -12.94 -4.73 15.63
CA ARG A 141 -11.87 -5.60 16.10
C ARG A 141 -12.33 -6.04 17.48
N PRO A 142 -12.67 -7.33 17.70
CA PRO A 142 -12.64 -7.84 19.06
C PRO A 142 -11.24 -7.49 19.55
N GLN A 143 -11.16 -6.92 20.74
CA GLN A 143 -9.92 -6.57 21.40
C GLN A 143 -8.85 -7.62 21.11
N LYS A 144 -7.60 -7.17 20.90
CA LYS A 144 -6.42 -8.04 20.94
C LYS A 144 -6.55 -9.03 22.09
N GLY A 145 -6.98 -10.23 21.74
CA GLY A 145 -7.28 -11.32 22.64
C GLY A 145 -7.28 -12.52 21.73
N PHE A 146 -6.11 -13.15 21.65
CA PHE A 146 -5.87 -14.48 21.10
C PHE A 146 -6.69 -14.89 19.88
N SER A 147 -5.99 -14.96 18.75
CA SER A 147 -6.30 -15.70 17.53
C SER A 147 -7.61 -16.53 17.57
N TRP A 148 -8.58 -16.10 16.77
CA TRP A 148 -9.90 -16.71 16.60
C TRP A 148 -9.86 -18.20 16.19
N TRP A 149 -8.74 -18.70 15.64
CA TRP A 149 -8.52 -20.13 15.36
C TRP A 149 -8.53 -21.05 16.60
N LEU A 150 -8.31 -20.53 17.82
CA LEU A 150 -8.30 -21.34 19.05
C LEU A 150 -9.71 -21.56 19.60
N ASN A 151 -10.69 -20.76 19.17
CA ASN A 151 -12.08 -20.90 19.58
C ASN A 151 -12.80 -22.04 18.84
N HIS A 152 -12.15 -22.64 17.84
CA HIS A 152 -12.66 -23.79 17.09
C HIS A 152 -11.99 -25.10 17.44
N LEU A 153 -11.26 -25.17 18.57
CA LEU A 153 -10.85 -26.47 19.09
C LEU A 153 -12.10 -27.24 19.54
N PRO A 154 -12.44 -28.39 18.92
CA PRO A 154 -13.53 -29.20 19.42
C PRO A 154 -13.20 -29.68 20.84
N PRO A 155 -14.21 -29.88 21.70
CA PRO A 155 -14.01 -30.44 23.04
C PRO A 155 -13.14 -31.70 22.99
N LYS A 156 -12.23 -31.82 23.95
CA LYS A 156 -11.11 -32.79 24.04
C LYS A 156 -11.51 -34.28 23.88
N GLU A 157 -12.80 -34.59 23.84
CA GLU A 157 -13.36 -35.93 23.66
C GLU A 157 -13.38 -36.38 22.19
N GLN A 158 -13.38 -35.46 21.20
CA GLN A 158 -13.39 -35.82 19.78
C GLN A 158 -12.00 -36.11 19.18
N LEU A 159 -10.92 -35.81 19.91
CA LEU A 159 -9.53 -36.02 19.46
C LEU A 159 -9.07 -37.49 19.48
N ARG A 160 -9.83 -38.40 20.11
CA ARG A 160 -9.45 -39.82 20.16
C ARG A 160 -9.82 -40.58 18.89
N SER A 161 -10.84 -40.16 18.12
CA SER A 161 -11.28 -40.87 16.92
C SER A 161 -10.59 -40.43 15.63
N LEU A 162 -9.96 -39.25 15.60
CA LEU A 162 -9.24 -38.71 14.42
C LEU A 162 -7.80 -39.22 14.27
N SER A 163 -7.24 -39.85 15.31
CA SER A 163 -5.90 -40.45 15.27
C SER A 163 -5.75 -41.61 14.27
N LYS A 164 -6.87 -42.17 13.78
CA LYS A 164 -6.86 -43.27 12.81
C LYS A 164 -6.77 -42.86 11.34
N SER A 165 -6.88 -41.57 11.00
CA SER A 165 -6.94 -41.09 9.61
C SER A 165 -5.88 -40.05 9.23
N LEU A 166 -4.96 -39.72 10.14
CA LEU A 166 -3.85 -38.82 9.82
C LEU A 166 -2.71 -39.62 9.16
N PRO A 167 -2.22 -39.22 7.97
CA PRO A 167 -1.08 -39.86 7.35
C PRO A 167 0.14 -39.73 8.27
N ASN A 168 0.91 -40.82 8.38
CA ASN A 168 2.05 -40.89 9.30
C ASN A 168 3.05 -39.76 8.98
N PRO A 169 3.35 -38.85 9.92
CA PRO A 169 4.23 -37.70 9.68
C PRO A 169 5.64 -38.12 9.28
N GLU A 170 6.14 -39.25 9.77
CA GLU A 170 7.44 -39.80 9.39
C GLU A 170 7.45 -40.30 7.94
N ARG A 171 6.31 -40.85 7.49
CA ARG A 171 6.17 -41.30 6.10
C ARG A 171 6.08 -40.12 5.14
N VAL A 172 5.27 -39.12 5.48
CA VAL A 172 5.12 -37.90 4.67
C VAL A 172 6.44 -37.13 4.59
N SER A 173 7.15 -36.99 5.71
CA SER A 173 8.45 -36.33 5.73
C SER A 173 9.52 -37.12 4.96
N SER A 174 9.54 -38.45 5.08
CA SER A 174 10.46 -39.30 4.30
C SER A 174 10.21 -39.20 2.79
N GLU A 175 8.95 -39.18 2.34
CA GLU A 175 8.62 -39.06 0.91
C GLU A 175 9.04 -37.69 0.36
N VAL A 176 8.82 -36.62 1.13
CA VAL A 176 9.28 -35.27 0.76
C VAL A 176 10.80 -35.19 0.75
N GLN A 177 11.48 -35.76 1.74
CA GLN A 177 12.94 -35.80 1.78
C GLN A 177 13.52 -36.61 0.60
N GLN A 178 12.91 -37.73 0.24
CA GLN A 178 13.31 -38.50 -0.94
C GLN A 178 13.17 -37.68 -2.23
N MET A 179 12.08 -36.93 -2.36
CA MET A 179 11.88 -36.04 -3.50
C MET A 179 12.95 -34.95 -3.56
N TRP A 180 13.28 -34.31 -2.44
CA TRP A 180 14.36 -33.33 -2.36
C TRP A 180 15.72 -33.92 -2.73
N VAL A 181 16.02 -35.14 -2.26
CA VAL A 181 17.25 -35.86 -2.63
C VAL A 181 17.31 -36.09 -4.14
N LEU A 182 16.22 -36.54 -4.77
CA LEU A 182 16.17 -36.76 -6.22
C LEU A 182 16.40 -35.46 -7.00
N THR A 183 15.81 -34.34 -6.58
CA THR A 183 16.06 -33.03 -7.19
C THR A 183 17.53 -32.65 -7.08
N GLU A 184 18.16 -32.90 -5.94
CA GLU A 184 19.58 -32.61 -5.77
C GLU A 184 20.49 -33.52 -6.59
N VAL A 185 20.17 -34.81 -6.69
CA VAL A 185 20.90 -35.72 -7.57
C VAL A 185 20.77 -35.28 -9.02
N MET A 186 19.57 -34.93 -9.49
CA MET A 186 19.36 -34.41 -10.86
C MET A 186 20.11 -33.11 -11.11
N ARG A 187 20.16 -32.20 -10.13
CA ARG A 187 20.93 -30.95 -10.21
C ARG A 187 22.43 -31.24 -10.28
N SER A 188 22.92 -32.18 -9.48
CA SER A 188 24.34 -32.56 -9.47
C SER A 188 24.79 -33.35 -10.70
N ASN A 189 23.88 -34.09 -11.34
CA ASN A 189 24.13 -34.89 -12.55
C ASN A 189 23.78 -34.16 -13.86
N GLN A 190 23.47 -32.85 -13.83
CA GLN A 190 23.42 -32.06 -15.05
C GLN A 190 24.83 -31.99 -15.66
N SER A 191 25.10 -32.86 -16.63
CA SER A 191 26.25 -32.72 -17.52
C SER A 191 26.11 -31.42 -18.31
N SER A 192 27.19 -30.64 -18.35
CA SER A 192 27.34 -29.40 -19.11
C SER A 192 27.40 -29.62 -20.63
N ALA A 193 26.50 -30.43 -21.18
CA ALA A 193 26.24 -30.53 -22.61
C ALA A 193 25.00 -29.68 -22.90
N SER A 194 25.21 -28.53 -23.55
CA SER A 194 24.14 -27.58 -23.85
C SER A 194 23.11 -28.23 -24.77
N VAL A 195 21.92 -28.49 -24.23
CA VAL A 195 20.73 -28.70 -25.04
C VAL A 195 20.40 -27.37 -25.73
N GLY A 196 20.74 -27.28 -27.02
CA GLY A 196 20.11 -26.41 -28.02
C GLY A 196 20.08 -24.92 -27.70
N ARG A 197 21.20 -24.22 -27.93
CA ARG A 197 21.17 -22.81 -28.33
C ARG A 197 21.95 -22.70 -29.63
N PHE A 198 21.23 -22.48 -30.72
CA PHE A 198 21.83 -21.94 -31.94
C PHE A 198 22.33 -20.54 -31.60
N ASP A 199 23.64 -20.35 -31.63
CA ASP A 199 24.25 -19.03 -31.58
C ASP A 199 23.98 -18.38 -32.93
N VAL A 200 23.13 -17.35 -32.94
CA VAL A 200 22.89 -16.54 -34.13
C VAL A 200 23.85 -15.37 -34.02
N ASP A 201 24.98 -15.46 -34.73
CA ASP A 201 25.97 -14.38 -34.82
C ASP A 201 25.28 -13.08 -35.22
N GLY A 202 25.37 -12.09 -34.33
CA GLY A 202 24.71 -10.79 -34.43
C GLY A 202 25.26 -9.90 -35.55
N CYS A 203 24.96 -10.25 -36.80
CA CYS A 203 25.26 -9.44 -37.98
C CYS A 203 23.97 -9.16 -38.77
N TYR A 204 23.16 -8.21 -38.28
CA TYR A 204 22.23 -7.50 -39.16
C TYR A 204 22.82 -6.14 -39.47
N ASP A 205 23.53 -6.06 -40.60
CA ASP A 205 23.91 -4.80 -41.23
C ASP A 205 22.68 -4.27 -41.99
N MET A 206 22.01 -3.24 -41.45
CA MET A 206 20.94 -2.55 -42.16
C MET A 206 21.55 -1.63 -43.21
N ASN A 207 21.79 -2.16 -44.41
CA ASN A 207 22.06 -1.30 -45.56
C ASN A 207 20.78 -0.56 -45.97
N LEU A 208 20.74 0.72 -45.61
CA LEU A 208 19.78 1.71 -46.10
C LEU A 208 19.94 1.83 -47.62
N LEU A 209 19.07 1.19 -48.39
CA LEU A 209 18.94 1.47 -49.81
C LEU A 209 18.12 2.76 -49.97
N SER A 210 18.82 3.87 -50.15
CA SER A 210 18.26 5.07 -50.77
C SER A 210 18.05 4.79 -52.26
N TYR A 211 16.81 4.59 -52.67
CA TYR A 211 16.44 4.68 -54.09
C TYR A 211 16.10 6.14 -54.42
N THR A 212 16.88 6.69 -55.34
CA THR A 212 16.55 7.82 -56.21
C THR A 212 15.38 7.47 -57.13
#